data_AF-A0A353M740-F1
#
_entry.id   AF-A0A353M740-F1
#
_cell.length_a   1.000
_cell.length_b   1.000
_cell.length_c   1.000
_cell.angle_alpha   90.00
_cell.angle_beta   90.00
_cell.angle_gamma   90.00
#
_symmetry.space_group_name_H-M   'P 1'
#
loop_
_entity.id
_entity.type
_entity.pdbx_description
1 polymer ?
#
loop_
_entity_poly.entity_id
_entity_poly.type
_entity_poly.pdbx_seq_one_letter_code
_entity_poly.pdbx_strand_id
1 'polypeptide(L)'
;MPVNANILMNILENKESIFLSEGMHVFRYPVPAAMVGRTIAAAGIRSLTGSTVIAFEVIGKKEPTVLPAPDAVLAQGMTLIMIGSPEQEARCRELLRQ
;
A
#
# COMPACT_ATOMS: atom_id res chain seq x y z
N MET A 1 5.80 -13.47 -31.60
CA MET A 1 6.01 -12.03 -31.34
C MET A 1 6.60 -11.92 -29.95
N PRO A 2 7.83 -11.41 -29.77
CA PRO A 2 8.41 -11.30 -28.44
C PRO A 2 7.59 -10.30 -27.64
N VAL A 3 7.18 -10.71 -26.44
CA VAL A 3 6.57 -9.83 -25.43
C VAL A 3 7.54 -8.67 -25.18
N ASN A 4 7.12 -7.49 -25.62
CA ASN A 4 7.91 -6.27 -25.57
C ASN A 4 8.35 -5.96 -24.12
N ALA A 5 9.65 -5.80 -23.93
CA ALA A 5 10.28 -5.35 -22.69
C ALA A 5 9.87 -3.92 -22.24
N ASN A 6 8.96 -3.26 -22.97
CA ASN A 6 8.47 -1.91 -22.68
C ASN A 6 7.44 -1.83 -21.55
N ILE A 7 6.83 -2.96 -21.15
CA ILE A 7 5.87 -2.96 -20.02
C ILE A 7 6.60 -2.68 -18.70
N LEU A 8 7.87 -3.11 -18.60
CA LEU A 8 8.68 -2.94 -17.39
C LEU A 8 9.02 -1.46 -17.13
N MET A 9 9.12 -0.63 -18.18
CA MET A 9 9.41 0.80 -18.04
C MET A 9 8.19 1.65 -17.66
N ASN A 10 6.97 1.23 -18.01
CA ASN A 10 5.76 1.99 -17.69
C ASN A 10 5.32 1.90 -16.22
N ILE A 11 5.89 0.96 -15.46
CA ILE A 11 5.53 0.71 -14.06
C ILE A 11 6.31 1.64 -13.11
N LEU A 12 7.48 2.15 -13.52
CA LEU A 12 8.34 2.98 -12.68
C LEU A 12 8.03 4.48 -12.77
N GLU A 13 7.38 4.94 -13.84
CA GLU A 13 7.12 6.35 -14.05
C GLU A 13 5.67 6.72 -13.72
N ASN A 14 5.48 7.13 -12.47
CA ASN A 14 4.62 8.25 -12.10
C ASN A 14 3.10 8.14 -12.33
N LYS A 15 2.43 8.12 -11.17
CA LYS A 15 1.08 8.59 -10.85
C LYS A 15 -0.04 7.56 -10.96
N GLU A 16 -0.53 7.24 -9.74
CA GLU A 16 -1.92 6.90 -9.44
C GLU A 16 -2.42 5.59 -10.05
N SER A 17 -2.31 4.52 -9.27
CA SER A 17 -3.02 3.25 -9.47
C SER A 17 -2.78 2.53 -10.80
N ILE A 18 -1.73 1.71 -10.83
CA ILE A 18 -1.56 0.70 -11.87
C ILE A 18 -2.66 -0.36 -11.68
N PHE A 19 -3.59 -0.45 -12.64
CA PHE A 19 -4.58 -1.52 -12.72
C PHE A 19 -3.87 -2.84 -13.08
N LEU A 20 -3.61 -3.65 -12.06
CA LEU A 20 -2.98 -4.96 -12.21
C LEU A 20 -4.10 -6.00 -12.42
N SER A 21 -4.50 -6.24 -13.68
CA SER A 21 -5.58 -7.16 -14.09
C SER A 21 -7.00 -6.73 -13.65
N GLU A 22 -8.02 -7.14 -14.41
CA GLU A 22 -9.44 -6.74 -14.26
C GLU A 22 -9.90 -6.74 -12.78
N GLY A 23 -9.93 -5.56 -12.15
CA GLY A 23 -10.52 -5.36 -10.82
C GLY A 23 -9.54 -5.13 -9.64
N MET A 24 -8.22 -5.03 -9.84
CA MET A 24 -7.26 -4.69 -8.77
C MET A 24 -6.47 -3.40 -9.05
N HIS A 25 -6.31 -2.57 -8.01
CA HIS A 25 -5.70 -1.25 -8.07
C HIS A 25 -4.65 -1.11 -6.97
N VAL A 26 -3.57 -0.37 -7.27
CA VAL A 26 -2.52 -0.03 -6.29
C VAL A 26 -2.75 1.36 -5.75
N PHE A 27 -3.06 1.48 -4.47
CA PHE A 27 -3.34 2.76 -3.82
C PHE A 27 -2.38 3.02 -2.66
N ARG A 28 -2.22 4.31 -2.34
CA ARG A 28 -1.28 4.79 -1.33
C ARG A 28 -2.06 5.60 -0.30
N TYR A 29 -1.92 5.26 0.98
CA TYR A 29 -2.56 6.01 2.05
C TYR A 29 -1.55 6.41 3.14
N PRO A 30 -1.59 7.67 3.60
CA PRO A 30 -0.83 8.06 4.79
C PRO A 30 -1.38 7.33 6.02
N VAL A 31 -0.47 6.92 6.90
CA VAL A 31 -0.83 6.34 8.20
C VAL A 31 -1.47 7.43 9.06
N PRO A 32 -2.71 7.24 9.54
CA PRO A 32 -3.36 8.19 10.43
C PRO A 32 -2.68 8.18 11.80
N ALA A 33 -2.72 9.31 12.50
CA ALA A 33 -2.14 9.44 13.84
C ALA A 33 -2.67 8.38 14.83
N ALA A 34 -3.93 7.94 14.69
CA ALA A 34 -4.55 6.89 15.50
C ALA A 34 -3.89 5.50 15.35
N MET A 35 -3.18 5.26 14.25
CA MET A 35 -2.47 4.00 13.99
C MET A 35 -0.96 4.08 14.26
N VAL A 36 -0.43 5.28 14.56
CA VAL A 36 0.99 5.45 14.87
C VAL A 36 1.33 4.66 16.14
N GLY A 37 2.42 3.89 16.08
CA GLY A 37 2.86 3.00 17.17
C GLY A 37 2.26 1.59 17.11
N ARG A 38 1.28 1.31 16.24
CA ARG A 38 0.78 -0.05 16.01
C ARG A 38 1.67 -0.79 15.03
N THR A 39 1.79 -2.11 15.16
CA THR A 39 2.43 -2.93 14.13
C THR A 39 1.49 -3.15 12.94
N ILE A 40 2.02 -3.49 11.76
CA ILE A 40 1.20 -3.86 10.58
C ILE A 40 0.24 -5.01 10.93
N ALA A 41 0.70 -6.00 11.70
CA ALA A 41 -0.13 -7.07 12.22
C ALA A 41 -1.24 -6.55 13.12
N ALA A 42 -0.92 -5.65 14.05
CA ALA A 42 -1.90 -5.06 14.96
C ALA A 42 -2.91 -4.16 14.22
N ALA A 43 -2.50 -3.49 13.13
CA ALA A 43 -3.40 -2.72 12.28
C ALA A 43 -4.38 -3.61 11.51
N GLY A 44 -4.06 -4.90 11.32
CA GLY A 44 -4.98 -5.89 10.79
C GLY A 44 -5.49 -5.60 9.37
N ILE A 45 -4.81 -4.75 8.60
CA ILE A 45 -5.28 -4.20 7.32
C ILE A 45 -5.77 -5.33 6.40
N ARG A 46 -4.93 -6.36 6.17
CA ARG A 46 -5.31 -7.49 5.31
C ARG A 46 -6.51 -8.27 5.81
N SER A 47 -6.63 -8.50 7.12
CA SER A 47 -7.75 -9.24 7.70
C SER A 47 -9.05 -8.43 7.73
N LEU A 48 -8.96 -7.11 7.92
CA LEU A 48 -10.10 -6.21 8.07
C LEU A 48 -10.63 -5.72 6.71
N THR A 49 -9.73 -5.42 5.78
CA THR A 49 -10.07 -4.76 4.50
C THR A 49 -9.96 -5.72 3.32
N GLY A 50 -9.18 -6.80 3.45
CA GLY A 50 -8.81 -7.69 2.35
C GLY A 50 -7.67 -7.17 1.47
N SER A 51 -7.25 -5.91 1.66
CA SER A 51 -6.14 -5.29 0.92
C SER A 51 -4.80 -5.83 1.38
N THR A 52 -3.84 -5.99 0.48
CA THR A 52 -2.49 -6.44 0.83
C THR A 52 -1.53 -5.27 0.82
N VAL A 53 -0.83 -5.06 1.94
CA VAL A 53 0.28 -4.09 2.03
C VAL A 53 1.48 -4.67 1.31
N ILE A 54 1.94 -4.00 0.26
CA ILE A 54 3.07 -4.44 -0.56
C ILE A 54 4.34 -3.64 -0.27
N ALA A 55 4.19 -2.40 0.21
CA ALA A 55 5.32 -1.56 0.57
C ALA A 55 4.89 -0.42 1.51
N PHE A 56 5.87 0.27 2.07
CA PHE A 56 5.67 1.55 2.74
C PHE A 56 6.83 2.51 2.57
N GLU A 57 6.52 3.79 2.69
CA GLU A 57 7.47 4.90 2.64
C GLU A 57 7.47 5.63 3.97
N VAL A 58 8.62 6.06 4.45
CA VAL A 58 8.75 6.85 5.69
C VAL A 58 9.38 8.18 5.32
N ILE A 59 8.76 9.29 5.75
CA ILE A 59 9.35 10.62 5.58
C ILE A 59 10.77 10.62 6.19
N GLY A 60 11.76 10.94 5.36
CA GLY A 60 13.18 10.95 5.75
C GLY A 60 13.98 9.69 5.38
N LYS A 61 13.34 8.61 4.92
CA LYS A 61 14.03 7.48 4.28
C LYS A 61 14.03 7.65 2.77
N LYS A 62 15.20 7.44 2.15
CA LYS A 62 15.36 7.50 0.69
C LYS A 62 14.70 6.33 -0.04
N GLU A 63 14.60 5.18 0.62
CA GLU A 63 14.16 3.93 -0.02
C GLU A 63 12.85 3.43 0.61
N PRO A 64 11.82 3.12 -0.20
CA PRO A 64 10.62 2.44 0.26
C PRO A 64 10.96 1.04 0.76
N THR A 65 10.33 0.62 1.85
CA THR A 65 10.44 -0.76 2.33
C THR A 65 9.39 -1.61 1.65
N VAL A 66 9.82 -2.60 0.87
CA VAL A 66 8.97 -3.55 0.15
C VAL A 66 8.75 -4.80 0.98
N LEU A 67 7.57 -5.41 0.90
CA LEU A 67 7.16 -6.60 1.67
C LEU A 67 7.47 -6.45 3.16
N PRO A 68 6.82 -5.46 3.81
CA PRO A 68 7.13 -5.16 5.20
C PRO A 68 6.76 -6.32 6.12
N ALA A 69 7.59 -6.54 7.14
CA ALA A 69 7.32 -7.56 8.14
C ALA A 69 6.02 -7.21 8.91
N PRO A 70 5.24 -8.22 9.36
CA PRO A 70 4.04 -7.98 10.16
C PRO A 70 4.33 -7.26 11.48
N ASP A 71 5.55 -7.39 12.01
CA ASP A 71 6.02 -6.71 13.22
C ASP A 71 6.47 -5.26 12.98
N ALA A 72 6.50 -4.80 11.72
CA ALA A 72 6.90 -3.43 11.41
C ALA A 72 5.94 -2.42 12.04
N VAL A 73 6.49 -1.46 12.77
CA VAL A 73 5.73 -0.42 13.46
C VAL A 73 5.37 0.70 12.49
N LEU A 74 4.09 1.07 12.48
CA LEU A 74 3.56 2.21 11.75
C LEU A 74 4.02 3.51 12.41
N ALA A 75 4.77 4.32 11.68
CA ALA A 75 5.29 5.60 12.16
C ALA A 75 4.45 6.78 11.65
N GLN A 76 4.51 7.91 12.34
CA GLN A 76 3.91 9.15 11.86
C GLN A 76 4.62 9.62 10.58
N GLY A 77 3.86 10.06 9.58
CA GLY A 77 4.44 10.44 8.30
C GLY A 77 4.87 9.25 7.44
N MET A 78 4.38 8.05 7.76
CA MET A 78 4.54 6.87 6.93
C MET A 78 3.39 6.80 5.92
N THR A 79 3.68 6.37 4.70
CA THR A 79 2.70 6.12 3.64
C THR A 79 2.70 4.65 3.30
N LEU A 80 1.55 4.00 3.42
CA LEU A 80 1.37 2.59 3.07
C LEU A 80 0.98 2.48 1.61
N ILE A 81 1.62 1.55 0.89
CA ILE A 81 1.28 1.18 -0.48
C ILE A 81 0.62 -0.19 -0.44
N MET A 82 -0.59 -0.26 -0.96
CA MET A 82 -1.47 -1.43 -0.89
C MET A 82 -2.04 -1.76 -2.25
N ILE A 83 -2.39 -3.03 -2.43
CA ILE A 83 -3.13 -3.51 -3.60
C ILE A 83 -4.45 -4.15 -3.16
N GLY A 84 -5.51 -3.86 -3.89
CA GLY A 84 -6.83 -4.45 -3.67
C GLY A 84 -7.86 -3.98 -4.69
N SER A 85 -9.07 -4.52 -4.58
CA SER A 85 -10.21 -4.06 -5.37
C SER A 85 -10.76 -2.72 -4.84
N PRO A 86 -11.59 -2.00 -5.62
CA PRO A 86 -12.21 -0.74 -5.18
C PRO A 86 -13.00 -0.87 -3.87
N GLU A 87 -13.65 -2.02 -3.65
CA GLU A 87 -14.39 -2.30 -2.41
C GLU A 87 -13.44 -2.46 -1.22
N GLN A 88 -12.29 -3.10 -1.42
CA GLN A 88 -11.27 -3.25 -0.39
C GLN A 88 -10.60 -1.91 -0.07
N GLU A 89 -10.36 -1.08 -1.08
CA GLU A 89 -9.88 0.29 -0.90
C GLU A 89 -10.85 1.11 -0.04
N ALA A 90 -12.15 1.05 -0.32
CA ALA A 90 -13.16 1.77 0.45
C ALA A 90 -13.16 1.35 1.94
N ARG A 91 -13.08 0.04 2.22
CA ARG A 91 -12.94 -0.48 3.59
C ARG A 91 -11.65 -0.03 4.25
N CYS A 92 -10.54 -0.03 3.52
CA CYS A 92 -9.26 0.43 4.02
C CYS A 92 -9.29 1.92 4.37
N ARG A 93 -9.91 2.74 3.52
CA ARG A 93 -10.10 4.16 3.77
C ARG A 93 -10.95 4.42 5.01
N GLU A 94 -11.98 3.60 5.23
CA GLU A 94 -12.81 3.68 6.43
C GLU A 94 -12.02 3.31 7.70
N LEU A 95 -11.24 2.22 7.65
CA LEU A 95 -10.36 1.81 8.75
C LEU A 95 -9.33 2.90 9.12
N LEU A 96 -8.79 3.60 8.12
CA LEU A 96 -7.81 4.66 8.32
C LEU A 96 -8.44 6.00 8.75
N ARG A 97 -9.78 6.14 8.70
CA ARG A 97 -10.50 7.32 9.21
C ARG A 97 -10.92 7.21 10.68
N GLN A 98 -10.91 6.00 11.25
CA GLN A 98 -11.23 5.75 12.66
C GLN A 98 -10.04 6.06 13.57
#